data_AF-A0A7S1Z6Q4-F1
#
_entry.id   AF-A0A7S1Z6Q4-F1
#
_cell.length_a   1.000
_cell.length_b   1.000
_cell.length_c   1.000
_cell.angle_alpha   90.00
_cell.angle_beta   90.00
_cell.angle_gamma   90.00
#
_symmetry.space_group_name_H-M   'P 1'
#
loop_
_entity.id
_entity.type
_entity.pdbx_description
1 polymer ?
#
loop_
_entity_poly.entity_id
_entity_poly.type
_entity_poly.pdbx_seq_one_letter_code
_entity_poly.pdbx_strand_id
1 'polypeptide(L)'
;KYLSPEETRDYINTFKPTLDEQLKHVPSLKKGANIGKFTAEAAECDELNKKAFSSTKVRDSIVCVDCGARRAIYSMKQPGNKDGPKVKHTERLKAWKEEEYYVCGDEPKGGRLYLMRRMICCGQPIETQYFEPELITGKAQKGRSVVTEAVCCLCYTDCNIAKANEIREKQDIGGKNPLPICRSCFESCLDNKIKVPTSKGSSNVRNKAIGARSKKRRMTGNAVRKGLHKHRR
;
A
#
# COMPACT_ATOMS: atom_id res chain seq x y z
N LYS A 1 13.12 -17.15 -4.77
CA LYS A 1 14.46 -16.51 -4.68
C LYS A 1 14.18 -15.03 -4.43
N TYR A 2 14.38 -14.52 -3.21
CA TYR A 2 14.04 -13.13 -2.90
C TYR A 2 15.08 -12.21 -3.54
N LEU A 3 14.65 -11.30 -4.42
CA LEU A 3 15.51 -10.26 -4.97
C LEU A 3 15.98 -9.34 -3.84
N SER A 4 17.24 -8.92 -3.83
CA SER A 4 17.70 -7.88 -2.92
C SER A 4 16.88 -6.59 -3.12
N PRO A 5 16.85 -5.67 -2.15
CA PRO A 5 16.25 -4.35 -2.35
C PRO A 5 16.81 -3.62 -3.57
N GLU A 6 18.10 -3.77 -3.89
CA GLU A 6 18.71 -3.24 -5.12
C GLU A 6 18.21 -3.97 -6.37
N GLU A 7 18.17 -5.30 -6.36
CA GLU A 7 17.67 -6.09 -7.49
C GLU A 7 16.17 -5.86 -7.74
N THR A 8 15.38 -5.70 -6.69
CA THR A 8 13.94 -5.38 -6.78
C THR A 8 13.74 -4.00 -7.39
N ARG A 9 14.58 -3.04 -7.00
CA ARG A 9 14.57 -1.67 -7.54
C ARG A 9 15.05 -1.64 -8.99
N ASP A 10 16.15 -2.30 -9.30
CA ASP A 10 16.71 -2.36 -10.65
C ASP A 10 15.76 -3.14 -11.57
N TYR A 11 15.04 -4.13 -11.05
CA TYR A 11 13.93 -4.77 -11.74
C TYR A 11 12.75 -3.81 -11.97
N ILE A 12 12.39 -2.94 -11.02
CA ILE A 12 11.30 -1.94 -11.18
C ILE A 12 11.70 -0.78 -12.13
N ASN A 13 12.98 -0.45 -12.20
CA ASN A 13 13.49 0.74 -12.91
C ASN A 13 14.03 0.45 -14.31
N THR A 14 14.76 -0.66 -14.45
CA THR A 14 15.44 -1.05 -15.70
C THR A 14 14.50 -1.85 -16.58
N PHE A 15 13.71 -2.73 -15.96
CA PHE A 15 12.51 -3.27 -16.57
C PHE A 15 11.35 -2.37 -16.13
N LYS A 16 10.78 -1.57 -17.02
CA LYS A 16 9.33 -1.39 -16.97
C LYS A 16 8.82 -2.60 -17.71
N PRO A 17 8.71 -3.79 -17.06
CA PRO A 17 8.35 -4.95 -17.83
C PRO A 17 7.01 -4.61 -18.46
N THR A 18 6.92 -4.80 -19.76
CA THR A 18 5.65 -4.64 -20.46
C THR A 18 4.61 -5.47 -19.71
N LEU A 19 3.34 -5.09 -19.79
CA LEU A 19 2.28 -5.86 -19.14
C LEU A 19 2.38 -7.35 -19.49
N ASP A 20 2.83 -7.66 -20.71
CA ASP A 20 3.15 -9.00 -21.19
C ASP A 20 4.27 -9.71 -20.43
N GLU A 21 5.34 -9.00 -20.04
CA GLU A 21 6.43 -9.57 -19.23
C GLU A 21 6.03 -9.75 -17.77
N GLN A 22 5.22 -8.84 -17.21
CA GLN A 22 4.68 -8.98 -15.85
C GLN A 22 3.74 -10.19 -15.73
N LEU A 23 3.06 -10.53 -16.83
CA LEU A 23 2.06 -11.59 -16.89
C LEU A 23 2.61 -12.96 -17.26
N LYS A 24 3.82 -13.04 -17.83
CA LYS A 24 4.56 -14.31 -18.00
C LYS A 24 4.85 -15.03 -16.68
N HIS A 25 4.86 -14.30 -15.57
CA HIS A 25 5.13 -14.82 -14.22
C HIS A 25 3.87 -15.13 -13.40
N VAL A 26 2.66 -14.91 -13.94
CA VAL A 26 1.41 -15.32 -13.30
C VAL A 26 1.14 -16.79 -13.67
N PRO A 27 1.31 -17.78 -12.76
CA PRO A 27 1.23 -19.21 -13.08
C PRO A 27 -0.15 -19.65 -13.55
N SER A 28 -1.20 -18.89 -13.23
CA SER A 28 -2.57 -19.16 -13.68
C SER A 28 -2.83 -18.78 -15.15
N LEU A 29 -1.93 -18.03 -15.80
CA LEU A 29 -1.96 -17.85 -17.25
C LEU A 29 -1.47 -19.12 -17.94
N LYS A 30 -2.42 -19.93 -18.43
CA LYS A 30 -2.14 -21.10 -19.27
C LYS A 30 -1.18 -20.71 -20.41
N LYS A 31 -0.16 -21.52 -20.70
CA LYS A 31 0.70 -21.36 -21.89
C LYS A 31 -0.19 -21.14 -23.13
N GLY A 32 -0.04 -20.00 -23.81
CA GLY A 32 -0.85 -19.62 -24.97
C GLY A 32 -2.08 -18.74 -24.68
N ALA A 33 -2.29 -18.33 -23.42
CA ALA A 33 -3.34 -17.37 -23.09
C ALA A 33 -3.08 -16.01 -23.76
N ASN A 34 -4.13 -15.43 -24.35
CA ASN A 34 -4.07 -14.08 -24.89
C ASN A 34 -3.96 -13.08 -23.73
N ILE A 35 -2.77 -12.51 -23.58
CA ILE A 35 -2.45 -11.61 -22.46
C ILE A 35 -3.35 -10.36 -22.48
N GLY A 36 -3.58 -9.79 -23.65
CA GLY A 36 -4.52 -8.68 -23.84
C GLY A 36 -5.93 -9.01 -23.32
N LYS A 37 -6.42 -10.22 -23.63
CA LYS A 37 -7.73 -10.68 -23.12
C LYS A 37 -7.73 -10.85 -21.59
N PHE A 38 -6.71 -11.48 -21.01
CA PHE A 38 -6.62 -11.66 -19.56
C PHE A 38 -6.56 -10.33 -18.82
N THR A 39 -5.81 -9.35 -19.33
CA THR A 39 -5.69 -8.03 -18.72
C THR A 39 -7.00 -7.26 -18.75
N ALA A 40 -7.73 -7.34 -19.87
CA ALA A 40 -9.06 -6.76 -19.98
C ALA A 40 -10.02 -7.39 -18.96
N GLU A 41 -10.04 -8.73 -18.86
CA GLU A 41 -10.87 -9.45 -17.89
C GLU A 41 -10.50 -9.12 -16.44
N ALA A 42 -9.21 -9.05 -16.11
CA ALA A 42 -8.72 -8.70 -14.79
C ALA A 42 -9.08 -7.25 -14.41
N ALA A 43 -8.92 -6.32 -15.36
CA ALA A 43 -9.29 -4.92 -15.17
C ALA A 43 -10.81 -4.74 -15.00
N GLU A 44 -11.62 -5.45 -15.79
CA GLU A 44 -13.07 -5.46 -15.67
C GLU A 44 -13.51 -6.02 -14.31
N CYS A 45 -12.95 -7.16 -13.89
CA CYS A 45 -13.19 -7.74 -12.57
C CYS A 45 -12.84 -6.75 -11.44
N ASP A 46 -11.71 -6.06 -11.57
CA ASP A 46 -11.27 -5.08 -10.57
C ASP A 46 -12.16 -3.84 -10.52
N GLU A 47 -12.66 -3.36 -11.66
CA GLU A 47 -13.58 -2.22 -11.72
C GLU A 47 -14.96 -2.59 -11.15
N LEU A 48 -15.50 -3.77 -11.49
CA LEU A 48 -16.73 -4.31 -10.91
C LEU A 48 -16.65 -4.40 -9.38
N ASN A 49 -15.48 -4.78 -8.86
CA ASN A 49 -15.23 -4.96 -7.43
C ASN A 49 -14.59 -3.75 -6.74
N LYS A 50 -14.43 -2.62 -7.42
CA LYS A 50 -13.73 -1.43 -6.91
C LYS A 50 -14.21 -0.93 -5.56
N LYS A 51 -15.52 -1.03 -5.30
CA LYS A 51 -16.12 -0.66 -4.00
C LYS A 51 -15.60 -1.56 -2.87
N ALA A 52 -15.20 -2.80 -3.15
CA ALA A 52 -14.64 -3.73 -2.18
C ALA A 52 -13.19 -3.39 -1.82
N PHE A 53 -12.42 -2.77 -2.73
CA PHE A 53 -11.01 -2.45 -2.53
C PHE A 53 -10.80 -1.18 -1.69
N SER A 54 -11.30 -1.22 -0.46
CA SER A 54 -11.18 -0.18 0.55
C SER A 54 -10.40 -0.68 1.76
N SER A 55 -9.71 0.23 2.44
CA SER A 55 -8.98 -0.07 3.67
C SER A 55 -9.88 -0.73 4.74
N THR A 56 -11.15 -0.34 4.81
CA THR A 56 -12.14 -0.89 5.77
C THR A 56 -12.68 -2.26 5.40
N LYS A 57 -12.33 -2.75 4.21
CA LYS A 57 -12.83 -4.01 3.64
C LYS A 57 -11.78 -5.10 3.54
N VAL A 58 -10.54 -4.81 3.93
CA VAL A 58 -9.50 -5.82 4.12
C VAL A 58 -9.91 -6.74 5.28
N ARG A 59 -9.80 -8.05 5.04
CA ARG A 59 -10.17 -9.13 5.98
C ARG A 59 -9.04 -10.08 6.26
N ASP A 60 -8.08 -10.17 5.36
CA ASP A 60 -6.87 -10.94 5.54
C ASP A 60 -5.81 -10.46 4.54
N SER A 61 -4.66 -11.11 4.53
CA SER A 61 -3.63 -10.99 3.52
C SER A 61 -2.99 -12.34 3.21
N ILE A 62 -2.36 -12.42 2.03
CA ILE A 62 -1.63 -13.59 1.56
C ILE A 62 -0.29 -13.13 0.95
N VAL A 63 0.72 -13.98 1.04
CA VAL A 63 2.07 -13.71 0.53
C VAL A 63 2.21 -14.36 -0.84
N CYS A 64 2.63 -13.58 -1.84
CA CYS A 64 3.00 -14.11 -3.14
C CYS A 64 4.26 -14.97 -3.00
N VAL A 65 4.21 -16.23 -3.43
CA VAL A 65 5.34 -17.17 -3.30
C VAL A 65 6.48 -16.86 -4.26
N ASP A 66 6.18 -16.13 -5.35
CA ASP A 66 7.16 -15.77 -6.37
C ASP A 66 7.99 -14.55 -5.96
N CYS A 67 7.33 -13.45 -5.59
CA CYS A 67 8.00 -12.19 -5.26
C CYS A 67 7.99 -11.80 -3.77
N GLY A 68 7.27 -12.51 -2.90
CA GLY A 68 7.16 -12.17 -1.48
C GLY A 68 6.20 -11.04 -1.14
N ALA A 69 5.54 -10.44 -2.14
CA ALA A 69 4.61 -9.33 -1.89
C ALA A 69 3.42 -9.77 -1.05
N ARG A 70 3.09 -9.00 -0.01
CA ARG A 70 1.83 -9.16 0.73
C ARG A 70 0.69 -8.52 -0.05
N ARG A 71 -0.36 -9.30 -0.33
CA ARG A 71 -1.56 -8.86 -1.08
C ARG A 71 -2.79 -8.91 -0.19
N ALA A 72 -3.64 -7.91 -0.32
CA ALA A 72 -4.82 -7.78 0.53
C ALA A 72 -5.96 -8.68 0.04
N ILE A 73 -6.62 -9.35 0.98
CA ILE A 73 -7.86 -10.09 0.74
C ILE A 73 -9.01 -9.25 1.30
N TYR A 74 -9.98 -8.98 0.45
CA TYR A 74 -11.12 -8.11 0.72
C TYR A 74 -12.42 -8.89 0.89
N SER A 75 -13.37 -8.32 1.62
CA SER A 75 -14.77 -8.73 1.55
C SER A 75 -15.69 -7.53 1.79
N MET A 76 -16.78 -7.48 1.03
CA MET A 76 -17.80 -6.43 1.15
C MET A 76 -18.46 -6.38 2.52
N LYS A 77 -18.51 -7.52 3.22
CA LYS A 77 -19.11 -7.66 4.55
C LYS A 77 -18.06 -8.19 5.53
N GLN A 78 -18.29 -8.02 6.83
CA GLN A 78 -17.48 -8.69 7.85
C GLN A 78 -17.86 -10.17 7.93
N PRO A 79 -16.90 -11.07 8.27
CA PRO A 79 -17.20 -12.45 8.60
C PRO A 79 -18.28 -12.54 9.69
N GLY A 80 -19.17 -13.52 9.57
CA GLY A 80 -20.30 -13.73 10.50
C GLY A 80 -21.59 -12.96 10.16
N ASN A 81 -21.54 -11.92 9.33
CA ASN A 81 -22.76 -11.25 8.86
C ASN A 81 -23.67 -12.18 8.05
N LYS A 82 -24.98 -11.89 8.01
CA LYS A 82 -25.99 -12.68 7.26
C LYS A 82 -25.54 -12.97 5.82
N ASP A 83 -25.09 -11.95 5.10
CA ASP A 83 -24.63 -12.04 3.70
C ASP A 83 -23.10 -12.00 3.57
N GLY A 84 -22.37 -12.19 4.68
CA GLY A 84 -20.91 -12.15 4.71
C GLY A 84 -20.26 -13.53 4.73
N PRO A 85 -18.91 -13.56 4.70
CA PRO A 85 -18.17 -14.80 4.84
C PRO A 85 -18.59 -15.56 6.10
N LYS A 86 -19.02 -16.80 5.91
CA LYS A 86 -19.29 -17.77 6.99
C LYS A 86 -18.01 -18.51 7.40
N VAL A 87 -18.06 -19.19 8.54
CA VAL A 87 -16.95 -20.00 9.09
C VAL A 87 -16.30 -20.89 8.02
N LYS A 88 -17.11 -21.66 7.29
CA LYS A 88 -16.63 -22.52 6.18
C LYS A 88 -15.82 -21.78 5.10
N HIS A 89 -16.13 -20.51 4.81
CA HIS A 89 -15.40 -19.72 3.83
C HIS A 89 -14.07 -19.25 4.40
N THR A 90 -14.06 -18.87 5.69
CA THR A 90 -12.83 -18.50 6.40
C THR A 90 -11.89 -19.70 6.53
N GLU A 91 -12.42 -20.89 6.84
CA GLU A 91 -11.64 -22.13 6.92
C GLU A 91 -11.05 -22.49 5.55
N ARG A 92 -11.85 -22.41 4.47
CA ARG A 92 -11.35 -22.61 3.11
C ARG A 92 -10.28 -21.61 2.72
N LEU A 93 -10.42 -20.34 3.14
CA LEU A 93 -9.40 -19.32 2.90
C LEU A 93 -8.11 -19.63 3.65
N LYS A 94 -8.19 -20.12 4.90
CA LYS A 94 -7.03 -20.54 5.69
C LYS A 94 -6.32 -21.73 5.06
N ALA A 95 -7.06 -22.80 4.73
CA ALA A 95 -6.52 -23.97 4.05
C ALA A 95 -5.83 -23.56 2.74
N TRP A 96 -6.46 -22.68 1.94
CA TRP A 96 -5.84 -22.15 0.73
C TRP A 96 -4.51 -21.43 0.98
N LYS A 97 -4.42 -20.61 2.04
CA LYS A 97 -3.19 -19.91 2.40
C LYS A 97 -2.06 -20.84 2.87
N GLU A 98 -2.41 -22.00 3.41
CA GLU A 98 -1.47 -22.97 3.98
C GLU A 98 -1.03 -24.02 2.96
N GLU A 99 -1.95 -24.49 2.12
CA GLU A 99 -1.75 -25.64 1.23
C GLU A 99 -1.39 -25.24 -0.21
N GLU A 100 -1.74 -24.02 -0.63
CA GLU A 100 -1.55 -23.60 -2.01
C GLU A 100 -0.59 -22.42 -2.18
N TYR A 101 0.06 -22.43 -3.34
CA TYR A 101 0.95 -21.36 -3.79
C TYR A 101 0.13 -20.24 -4.43
N TYR A 102 0.06 -19.09 -3.77
CA TYR A 102 -0.52 -17.87 -4.36
C TYR A 102 0.53 -17.08 -5.14
N VAL A 103 0.17 -16.61 -6.33
CA VAL A 103 0.94 -15.60 -7.06
C VAL A 103 0.08 -14.36 -7.37
N CYS A 104 0.75 -13.21 -7.48
CA CYS A 104 0.09 -11.94 -7.74
C CYS A 104 -0.84 -12.02 -8.95
N GLY A 105 -2.09 -11.57 -8.77
CA GLY A 105 -3.12 -11.56 -9.82
C GLY A 105 -4.03 -12.78 -9.82
N ASP A 106 -3.70 -13.83 -9.06
CA ASP A 106 -4.55 -15.02 -8.92
C ASP A 106 -5.87 -14.69 -8.22
N GLU A 107 -6.92 -15.44 -8.59
CA GLU A 107 -8.23 -15.36 -7.96
C GLU A 107 -8.20 -16.04 -6.57
N PRO A 108 -8.84 -15.45 -5.54
CA PRO A 108 -8.91 -16.09 -4.23
C PRO A 108 -9.79 -17.35 -4.26
N LYS A 109 -9.28 -18.46 -3.74
CA LYS A 109 -10.05 -19.72 -3.67
C LYS A 109 -10.94 -19.86 -2.43
N GLY A 110 -11.06 -18.82 -1.60
CA GLY A 110 -11.94 -18.74 -0.42
C GLY A 110 -13.45 -18.63 -0.71
N GLY A 111 -13.84 -18.68 -1.99
CA GLY A 111 -15.22 -18.52 -2.46
C GLY A 111 -15.57 -17.07 -2.84
N ARG A 112 -16.72 -16.88 -3.52
CA ARG A 112 -17.15 -15.59 -4.13
C ARG A 112 -17.27 -14.39 -3.18
N LEU A 113 -17.14 -14.60 -1.86
CA LEU A 113 -17.26 -13.58 -0.83
C LEU A 113 -15.93 -12.92 -0.46
N TYR A 114 -14.81 -13.56 -0.84
CA TYR A 114 -13.49 -12.98 -0.76
C TYR A 114 -13.03 -12.52 -2.13
N LEU A 115 -12.39 -11.35 -2.17
CA LEU A 115 -11.97 -10.68 -3.38
C LEU A 115 -10.50 -10.29 -3.24
N MET A 116 -9.77 -10.32 -4.35
CA MET A 116 -8.42 -9.78 -4.46
C MET A 116 -8.34 -8.97 -5.74
N ARG A 117 -7.39 -8.04 -5.79
CA ARG A 117 -7.07 -7.37 -7.05
C ARG A 117 -6.47 -8.38 -8.01
N ARG A 118 -7.03 -8.45 -9.22
CA ARG A 118 -6.54 -9.29 -10.30
C ARG A 118 -5.57 -8.54 -11.20
N MET A 119 -5.72 -7.22 -11.31
CA MET A 119 -4.79 -6.37 -12.05
C MET A 119 -3.61 -5.96 -11.16
N ILE A 120 -2.92 -6.95 -10.59
CA ILE A 120 -1.74 -6.76 -9.75
C ILE A 120 -0.68 -7.80 -10.08
N CYS A 121 0.57 -7.36 -10.22
CA CYS A 121 1.68 -8.20 -10.68
C CYS A 121 2.83 -8.25 -9.66
N CYS A 122 3.73 -9.21 -9.83
CA CYS A 122 5.00 -9.25 -9.09
C CYS A 122 5.82 -7.97 -9.35
N GLY A 123 6.55 -7.48 -8.34
CA GLY A 123 7.32 -6.23 -8.40
C GLY A 123 6.49 -4.96 -8.27
N GLN A 124 5.16 -5.03 -8.33
CA GLN A 124 4.33 -3.87 -8.02
C GLN A 124 4.28 -3.60 -6.51
N PRO A 125 4.19 -2.33 -6.10
CA PRO A 125 4.12 -1.98 -4.69
C PRO A 125 2.97 -2.69 -3.97
N ILE A 126 3.13 -2.92 -2.66
CA ILE A 126 2.01 -3.35 -1.81
C ILE A 126 0.88 -2.32 -1.88
N GLU A 127 -0.36 -2.80 -1.97
CA GLU A 127 -1.53 -1.95 -2.08
C GLU A 127 -1.66 -1.02 -0.87
N THR A 128 -2.05 0.23 -1.10
CA THR A 128 -2.21 1.22 -0.02
C THR A 128 -3.22 0.78 1.05
N GLN A 129 -4.21 -0.04 0.64
CA GLN A 129 -5.25 -0.59 1.51
C GLN A 129 -4.71 -1.70 2.40
N TYR A 130 -3.57 -2.32 2.09
CA TYR A 130 -2.96 -3.29 3.00
C TYR A 130 -2.57 -2.60 4.30
N PHE A 131 -1.77 -1.54 4.22
CA PHE A 131 -1.21 -0.87 5.39
C PHE A 131 -2.26 -0.25 6.29
N GLU A 132 -1.96 -0.21 7.58
CA GLU A 132 -2.72 0.56 8.54
C GLU A 132 -2.73 2.05 8.19
N PRO A 133 -3.89 2.71 8.22
CA PRO A 133 -3.98 4.15 8.02
C PRO A 133 -3.12 4.92 9.01
N GLU A 134 -2.85 4.37 10.20
CA GLU A 134 -1.95 5.00 11.17
C GLU A 134 -0.50 5.02 10.66
N LEU A 135 -0.01 3.93 10.08
CA LEU A 135 1.32 3.87 9.49
C LEU A 135 1.51 4.87 8.34
N ILE A 136 0.45 5.12 7.56
CA ILE A 136 0.49 6.05 6.42
C ILE A 136 0.20 7.50 6.85
N THR A 137 -0.86 7.71 7.63
CA THR A 137 -1.47 9.03 7.89
C THR A 137 -1.28 9.52 9.32
N GLY A 138 -0.78 8.68 10.24
CA GLY A 138 -0.67 8.98 11.66
C GLY A 138 -2.02 9.04 12.38
N LYS A 139 -3.08 8.47 11.79
CA LYS A 139 -4.42 8.43 12.38
C LYS A 139 -4.98 7.01 12.35
N ALA A 140 -5.36 6.50 13.52
CA ALA A 140 -6.11 5.27 13.63
C ALA A 140 -7.48 5.41 12.93
N GLN A 141 -7.88 4.38 12.18
CA GLN A 141 -9.19 4.30 11.54
C GLN A 141 -10.04 3.24 12.25
N LYS A 142 -11.21 3.64 12.77
CA LYS A 142 -12.15 2.72 13.43
C LYS A 142 -12.75 1.74 12.41
N GLY A 143 -12.97 0.49 12.83
CA GLY A 143 -13.71 -0.52 12.06
C GLY A 143 -12.87 -1.44 11.14
N ARG A 144 -11.55 -1.43 11.28
CA ARG A 144 -10.69 -2.48 10.70
C ARG A 144 -10.66 -3.71 11.61
N SER A 145 -10.71 -4.88 11.00
CA SER A 145 -10.57 -6.16 11.70
C SER A 145 -9.17 -6.76 11.59
N VAL A 146 -8.31 -6.21 10.73
CA VAL A 146 -6.96 -6.75 10.48
C VAL A 146 -5.93 -5.68 10.80
N VAL A 147 -5.04 -6.04 11.72
CA VAL A 147 -3.78 -5.32 11.95
C VAL A 147 -2.79 -5.80 10.91
N THR A 148 -2.19 -4.88 10.16
CA THR A 148 -1.20 -5.23 9.12
C THR A 148 0.19 -4.78 9.51
N GLU A 149 1.17 -5.61 9.17
CA GLU A 149 2.56 -5.38 9.52
C GLU A 149 3.15 -4.19 8.75
N ALA A 150 4.09 -3.51 9.39
CA ALA A 150 4.86 -2.42 8.77
C ALA A 150 5.98 -2.98 7.91
N VAL A 151 5.63 -3.41 6.69
CA VAL A 151 6.60 -3.90 5.68
C VAL A 151 6.88 -2.84 4.61
N CYS A 152 8.05 -2.90 4.00
CA CYS A 152 8.43 -2.06 2.88
C CYS A 152 7.49 -2.33 1.69
N CYS A 153 6.88 -1.28 1.15
CA CYS A 153 5.97 -1.42 0.02
C CYS A 153 6.66 -1.86 -1.28
N LEU A 154 7.99 -1.80 -1.37
CA LEU A 154 8.77 -2.16 -2.57
C LEU A 154 9.46 -3.53 -2.44
N CYS A 155 10.34 -3.70 -1.45
CA CYS A 155 11.10 -4.94 -1.26
C CYS A 155 10.46 -5.91 -0.26
N TYR A 156 9.31 -5.55 0.31
CA TYR A 156 8.49 -6.41 1.16
C TYR A 156 9.13 -6.84 2.50
N THR A 157 10.31 -6.33 2.83
CA THR A 157 10.99 -6.57 4.12
C THR A 157 10.39 -5.71 5.24
N ASP A 158 10.41 -6.19 6.47
CA ASP A 158 9.94 -5.49 7.68
C ASP A 158 11.04 -4.63 8.35
N CYS A 159 12.26 -4.66 7.83
CA CYS A 159 13.42 -4.04 8.45
C CYS A 159 13.62 -2.57 8.07
N ASN A 160 14.08 -1.77 9.04
CA ASN A 160 14.58 -0.41 8.87
C ASN A 160 13.64 0.53 8.08
N ILE A 161 12.35 0.51 8.42
CA ILE A 161 11.33 1.37 7.79
C ILE A 161 11.62 2.84 8.06
N ALA A 162 11.72 3.63 6.99
CA ALA A 162 11.96 5.08 7.05
C ALA A 162 10.74 5.81 7.62
N LYS A 163 10.99 6.86 8.41
CA LYS A 163 9.90 7.66 9.00
C LYS A 163 9.26 8.53 7.93
N ALA A 164 7.93 8.66 7.95
CA ALA A 164 7.21 9.46 6.96
C ALA A 164 7.66 10.95 6.91
N ASN A 165 8.13 11.53 8.02
CA ASN A 165 8.66 12.90 8.03
C ASN A 165 10.01 13.00 7.33
N GLU A 166 10.91 12.04 7.53
CA GLU A 166 12.20 11.97 6.85
C GLU A 166 12.00 11.95 5.32
N ILE A 167 11.04 11.15 4.85
CA ILE A 167 10.71 11.06 3.43
C ILE A 167 10.20 12.40 2.87
N ARG A 168 9.30 13.07 3.60
CA ARG A 168 8.74 14.37 3.21
C ARG A 168 9.77 15.51 3.20
N GLU A 169 10.81 15.40 4.02
CA GLU A 169 11.89 16.39 4.09
C GLU A 169 12.88 16.23 2.93
N LYS A 170 13.21 14.98 2.58
CA LYS A 170 14.20 14.65 1.55
C LYS A 170 13.62 14.57 0.13
N GLN A 171 12.30 14.41 -0.03
CA GLN A 171 11.65 14.36 -1.34
C GLN A 171 10.30 15.10 -1.38
N ASP A 172 10.08 15.93 -2.41
CA ASP A 172 8.78 16.57 -2.64
C ASP A 172 7.77 15.59 -3.24
N ILE A 173 6.96 15.00 -2.36
CA ILE A 173 5.89 14.06 -2.70
C ILE A 173 4.53 14.74 -2.92
N GLY A 174 4.51 16.06 -3.20
CA GLY A 174 3.30 16.81 -3.53
C GLY A 174 2.30 16.87 -2.38
N GLY A 175 2.81 16.87 -1.15
CA GLY A 175 1.98 16.86 0.06
C GLY A 175 1.20 15.56 0.27
N LYS A 176 1.48 14.45 -0.41
CA LYS A 176 0.83 13.15 -0.14
C LYS A 176 1.45 12.45 1.06
N ASN A 177 0.81 11.39 1.56
CA ASN A 177 1.43 10.52 2.56
C ASN A 177 2.24 9.42 1.88
N PRO A 178 3.53 9.23 2.23
CA PRO A 178 4.33 8.14 1.69
C PRO A 178 3.80 6.80 2.23
N LEU A 179 3.93 5.75 1.43
CA LEU A 179 3.75 4.38 1.92
C LEU A 179 4.97 3.96 2.74
N PRO A 180 4.82 2.99 3.67
CA PRO A 180 5.97 2.41 4.36
C PRO A 180 7.02 1.90 3.38
N ILE A 181 8.27 2.30 3.57
CA ILE A 181 9.41 1.97 2.70
C ILE A 181 10.65 1.86 3.59
N CYS A 182 11.49 0.84 3.36
CA CYS A 182 12.76 0.72 4.10
C CYS A 182 13.75 1.80 3.65
N ARG A 183 14.70 2.17 4.53
CA ARG A 183 15.69 3.21 4.23
C ARG A 183 16.53 2.90 2.99
N SER A 184 16.93 1.65 2.79
CA SER A 184 17.69 1.23 1.58
C SER A 184 16.90 1.50 0.30
N CYS A 185 15.61 1.10 0.23
CA CYS A 185 14.75 1.42 -0.90
C CYS A 185 14.48 2.91 -1.04
N PHE A 186 14.47 3.66 0.08
CA PHE A 186 14.26 5.10 0.03
C PHE A 186 15.47 5.87 -0.52
N GLU A 187 16.68 5.58 -0.02
CA GLU A 187 17.94 6.16 -0.51
C GLU A 187 18.11 5.88 -2.01
N SER A 188 17.87 4.63 -2.38
CA SER A 188 17.71 4.20 -3.76
C SER A 188 16.77 5.06 -4.61
N CYS A 189 15.59 5.41 -4.08
CA CYS A 189 14.66 6.30 -4.78
C CYS A 189 15.23 7.72 -4.93
N LEU A 190 15.98 8.22 -3.94
CA LEU A 190 16.61 9.54 -4.01
C LEU A 190 17.70 9.59 -5.09
N ASP A 191 18.62 8.63 -5.08
CA ASP A 191 19.76 8.57 -6.01
C ASP A 191 19.30 8.50 -7.47
N ASN A 192 18.22 7.74 -7.72
CA ASN A 192 17.65 7.55 -9.04
C ASN A 192 16.58 8.59 -9.41
N LYS A 193 16.32 9.58 -8.55
CA LYS A 193 15.28 10.62 -8.74
C LYS A 193 13.87 10.06 -8.96
N ILE A 194 13.55 8.95 -8.31
CA ILE A 194 12.26 8.25 -8.40
C ILE A 194 11.38 8.66 -7.24
N LYS A 195 10.12 9.01 -7.52
CA LYS A 195 9.15 9.35 -6.47
C LYS A 195 8.75 8.09 -5.70
N VAL A 196 8.81 8.17 -4.38
CA VAL A 196 8.30 7.10 -3.52
C VAL A 196 6.80 6.86 -3.76
N PRO A 197 6.33 5.61 -3.63
CA PRO A 197 4.90 5.32 -3.62
C PRO A 197 4.18 6.11 -2.53
N THR A 198 3.02 6.66 -2.87
CA THR A 198 2.21 7.47 -1.95
C THR A 198 0.77 6.98 -1.92
N SER A 199 0.10 7.18 -0.80
CA SER A 199 -1.36 7.06 -0.76
C SER A 199 -2.03 8.23 -1.49
N LYS A 200 -3.25 8.01 -2.00
CA LYS A 200 -4.06 9.06 -2.62
C LYS A 200 -4.49 10.16 -1.64
N GLY A 201 -4.29 9.96 -0.33
CA GLY A 201 -4.62 10.94 0.70
C GLY A 201 -3.59 12.08 0.76
N SER A 202 -4.07 13.31 0.67
CA SER A 202 -3.23 14.49 0.91
C SER A 202 -2.88 14.61 2.40
N SER A 203 -1.60 14.61 2.70
CA SER A 203 -1.05 15.07 3.96
C SER A 203 -0.97 16.61 3.91
N ASN A 204 -1.87 17.28 4.61
CA ASN A 204 -1.79 18.73 4.79
C ASN A 204 -0.60 19.14 5.69
N VAL A 205 0.49 18.36 5.77
CA VAL A 205 1.62 18.60 6.69
C VAL A 205 2.37 19.87 6.30
N ARG A 206 2.65 20.07 5.00
CA ARG A 206 3.29 21.30 4.49
C ARG A 206 2.39 22.52 4.73
N ASN A 207 1.09 22.40 4.45
CA ASN A 207 0.10 23.46 4.71
C ASN A 207 -0.10 23.74 6.20
N LYS A 208 -0.04 22.72 7.06
CA LYS A 208 -0.07 22.86 8.53
C LYS A 208 1.21 23.51 9.07
N ALA A 209 2.38 23.16 8.53
CA ALA A 209 3.65 23.78 8.91
C ALA A 209 3.70 25.26 8.48
N ILE A 210 3.24 25.57 7.27
CA ILE A 210 3.09 26.94 6.77
C ILE A 210 2.05 27.70 7.61
N GLY A 211 0.90 27.10 7.89
CA GLY A 211 -0.15 27.67 8.75
C GLY A 211 0.32 27.90 10.19
N ALA A 212 1.11 26.99 10.76
CA ALA A 212 1.68 27.14 12.09
C ALA A 212 2.75 28.25 12.13
N ARG A 213 3.59 28.35 11.10
CA ARG A 213 4.56 29.46 10.96
C ARG A 213 3.85 30.81 10.80
N SER A 214 2.80 30.87 9.98
CA SER A 214 1.97 32.07 9.79
C SER A 214 1.23 32.46 11.09
N LYS A 215 0.63 31.49 11.80
CA LYS A 215 -0.02 31.71 13.10
C LYS A 215 0.99 32.17 14.16
N LYS A 216 2.19 31.58 14.22
CA LYS A 216 3.26 32.02 15.12
C LYS A 216 3.65 33.47 14.82
N ARG A 217 3.91 33.82 13.55
CA ARG A 217 4.19 35.20 13.11
C ARG A 217 3.08 36.17 13.49
N ARG A 218 1.80 35.80 13.29
CA ARG A 218 0.65 36.63 13.65
C ARG A 218 0.53 36.83 15.17
N MET A 219 0.79 35.79 15.97
CA MET A 219 0.78 35.91 17.43
C MET A 219 1.93 36.77 17.95
N THR A 220 3.14 36.64 17.41
CA THR A 220 4.25 37.55 17.74
C THR A 220 3.96 38.99 17.33
N GLY A 221 3.41 39.22 16.13
CA GLY A 221 3.04 40.57 15.69
C GLY A 221 1.95 41.21 16.57
N ASN A 222 0.96 40.43 17.00
CA ASN A 222 -0.07 40.90 17.93
C ASN A 222 0.46 41.15 19.35
N ALA A 223 1.43 40.36 19.83
CA ALA A 223 2.06 40.59 21.14
C ALA A 223 2.91 41.88 21.14
N VAL A 224 3.63 42.15 20.05
CA VAL A 224 4.38 43.40 19.84
C VAL A 224 3.43 44.60 19.74
N ARG A 225 2.33 44.49 18.97
CA ARG A 225 1.30 45.55 18.87
C ARG A 225 0.60 45.87 20.20
N LYS A 226 0.50 44.91 21.11
CA LYS A 226 -0.11 45.08 22.44
C LYS A 226 0.88 45.54 23.52
N GLY A 227 2.15 45.80 23.18
CA GLY A 227 3.16 46.25 24.14
C GLY A 227 3.53 45.22 25.21
N LEU A 228 3.15 43.95 25.02
CA LEU A 228 3.40 42.86 25.98
C LEU A 228 4.80 42.28 25.76
N HIS A 229 5.85 43.08 26.00
CA HIS A 229 7.16 42.51 26.27
C HIS A 229 7.12 41.93 27.68
N LYS A 230 7.33 40.61 27.81
CA LYS A 230 7.65 40.00 29.11
C LYS A 230 8.90 40.69 29.64
N HIS A 231 8.76 41.46 30.72
CA HIS A 231 9.88 41.77 31.59
C HIS A 231 10.49 40.42 32.03
N ARG A 232 11.72 40.14 31.56
CA ARG A 232 12.60 39.18 32.24
C ARG A 232 12.95 39.83 33.58
N ARG A 233 12.46 39.26 34.67
CA ARG A 233 13.19 39.23 35.93
C ARG A 233 13.96 37.92 35.95
#